data_AF-A0A960NUT2-F1
#
_entry.id   AF-A0A960NUT2-F1
#
_cell.length_a   1.000
_cell.length_b   1.000
_cell.length_c   1.000
_cell.angle_alpha   90.00
_cell.angle_beta   90.00
_cell.angle_gamma   90.00
#
_symmetry.space_group_name_H-M   'P 1'
#
loop_
_entity.id
_entity.type
_entity.pdbx_description
1 polymer ?
#
loop_
_entity_poly.entity_id
_entity_poly.type
_entity_poly.pdbx_seq_one_letter_code
_entity_poly.pdbx_strand_id
1 'polypeptide(L)'
;MAAPITLWDEALPLGNGLQGALLWGEANRLRFSLDRGDLWDERPAPGNPLAGFTLARMTQMVAAKDNEGVAKIVDGANAADYPTKIPAGRLEIELPAGAAVEAFELDLPTATARASLGSGAAVEAFFSATAPVALLRVPGPATLHLLPPESVKKLGYPAPVTGRDESAVWFVQMAAEGAAYAIVAQARTIGGVTFIAATVSYSGADGDEVLAAARRRTAEALDAGYAKLHAEHTAWWRGFWAKSSVTVPDEQVMLHYHLVQYFHGAASRRGAPPMPLQGVWTADAGELPPWKGDYHHDLNTQMTYMAYQAAGHWDEGLSFLEFMHQLLPAFRKFAREFFDVSGAVVPAVMSFAGKPLGGWAQYSLSPVHGAWVGHLYYLHWRHTRDTAFLRETAYPWCAEIGEALRALLKPNADGVLVLPLSASPEAWNREQRSWVTPNSNYDIMCLRMLFLGNAEMADVLGDTAQAAEWRATSAALGPYHVNAQQILK
;
A
#
# COMPACT_ATOMS: atom_id res chain seq x y z
N MET A 1 7.37 23.57 9.97
CA MET A 1 8.53 22.96 10.66
C MET A 1 9.76 23.82 10.36
N ALA A 2 10.64 24.06 11.34
CA ALA A 2 11.88 24.79 11.10
C ALA A 2 12.89 23.91 10.35
N ALA A 3 13.73 24.51 9.50
CA ALA A 3 14.88 23.82 8.92
C ALA A 3 16.02 23.71 9.96
N PRO A 4 16.93 22.74 9.83
CA PRO A 4 16.97 21.70 8.80
C PRO A 4 15.99 20.54 9.08
N ILE A 5 15.60 19.84 8.02
CA ILE A 5 15.01 18.49 8.13
C ILE A 5 16.07 17.54 7.57
N THR A 6 16.68 16.75 8.44
CA THR A 6 17.81 15.85 8.11
C THR A 6 17.41 14.37 8.12
N LEU A 7 16.26 14.04 8.69
CA LEU A 7 15.71 12.69 8.71
C LEU A 7 14.50 12.59 7.78
N TRP A 8 14.35 11.43 7.15
CA TRP A 8 13.28 11.21 6.16
C TRP A 8 11.90 11.06 6.82
N ASP A 9 11.83 10.61 8.07
CA ASP A 9 10.60 10.44 8.85
C ASP A 9 10.08 11.75 9.45
N GLU A 10 10.84 12.83 9.33
CA GLU A 10 10.44 14.22 9.60
C GLU A 10 10.08 15.00 8.33
N ALA A 11 10.23 14.39 7.15
CA ALA A 11 10.03 15.05 5.86
C ALA A 11 8.55 15.29 5.54
N LEU A 12 8.28 16.25 4.65
CA LEU A 12 6.92 16.52 4.18
C LEU A 12 6.51 15.51 3.10
N PRO A 13 5.43 14.73 3.30
CA PRO A 13 4.96 13.77 2.31
C PRO A 13 4.12 14.47 1.24
N LEU A 14 4.45 14.23 -0.03
CA LEU A 14 3.73 14.70 -1.22
C LEU A 14 3.37 13.52 -2.10
N GLY A 15 2.22 13.54 -2.77
CA GLY A 15 1.85 12.48 -3.69
C GLY A 15 0.58 12.74 -4.49
N ASN A 16 0.36 11.92 -5.51
CA ASN A 16 -0.84 11.95 -6.36
C ASN A 16 -1.51 10.57 -6.54
N GLY A 17 -1.31 9.66 -5.59
CA GLY A 17 -1.77 8.28 -5.65
C GLY A 17 -0.75 7.36 -6.33
N LEU A 18 -0.28 7.72 -7.53
CA LEU A 18 0.65 6.89 -8.28
C LEU A 18 2.09 7.03 -7.81
N GLN A 19 2.56 8.26 -7.67
CA GLN A 19 3.92 8.60 -7.28
C GLN A 19 3.94 9.67 -6.20
N GLY A 20 5.04 9.75 -5.47
CA GLY A 20 5.20 10.67 -4.36
C GLY A 20 6.64 11.05 -4.08
N ALA A 21 6.81 11.93 -3.10
CA ALA A 21 8.09 12.27 -2.54
C ALA A 21 8.01 12.60 -1.06
N LEU A 22 9.12 12.39 -0.37
CA LEU A 22 9.41 13.03 0.92
C LEU A 22 10.30 14.26 0.67
N LEU A 23 9.84 15.45 1.04
CA LEU A 23 10.59 16.71 0.95
C LEU A 23 11.29 17.03 2.26
N TRP A 24 12.61 17.17 2.19
CA TRP A 24 13.50 17.52 3.29
C TRP A 24 14.70 18.31 2.79
N GLY A 25 15.57 18.78 3.67
CA GLY A 25 16.71 19.58 3.25
C GLY A 25 17.30 20.45 4.35
N GLU A 26 18.42 21.08 3.99
CA GLU A 26 19.20 21.94 4.85
C GLU A 26 19.97 22.96 4.02
N ALA A 27 20.34 24.10 4.62
CA ALA A 27 21.10 25.14 3.95
C ALA A 27 20.47 25.47 2.57
N ASN A 28 21.24 25.46 1.49
CA ASN A 28 20.77 25.73 0.14
C ASN A 28 20.37 24.47 -0.66
N ARG A 29 20.17 23.31 -0.01
CA ARG A 29 19.88 22.04 -0.68
C ARG A 29 18.54 21.45 -0.25
N LEU A 30 17.63 21.32 -1.22
CA LEU A 30 16.37 20.59 -1.08
C LEU A 30 16.50 19.18 -1.65
N ARG A 31 15.82 18.24 -1.02
CA ARG A 31 15.86 16.81 -1.36
C ARG A 31 14.43 16.28 -1.44
N PHE A 32 14.15 15.57 -2.52
CA PHE A 32 12.89 14.89 -2.77
C PHE A 32 13.19 13.40 -2.93
N SER A 33 12.93 12.61 -1.90
CA SER A 33 13.04 11.13 -1.99
C SER A 33 11.82 10.61 -2.74
N LEU A 34 11.99 10.29 -4.02
CA LEU A 34 10.94 9.92 -4.97
C LEU A 34 10.59 8.43 -4.86
N ASP A 35 9.32 8.13 -5.05
CA ASP A 35 8.78 6.78 -4.97
C ASP A 35 7.51 6.61 -5.82
N ARG A 36 7.12 5.36 -6.09
CA ARG A 36 5.97 4.99 -6.90
C ARG A 36 5.33 3.69 -6.40
N GLY A 37 4.00 3.65 -6.33
CA GLY A 37 3.26 2.56 -5.64
C GLY A 37 3.38 1.18 -6.28
N ASP A 38 3.59 1.12 -7.60
CA ASP A 38 3.72 -0.09 -8.43
C ASP A 38 5.19 -0.47 -8.73
N LEU A 39 6.18 0.17 -8.10
CA LEU A 39 7.59 -0.15 -8.31
C LEU A 39 8.09 -1.27 -7.38
N TRP A 40 8.17 -2.49 -7.91
CA TRP A 40 8.45 -3.72 -7.14
C TRP A 40 9.47 -4.64 -7.83
N ASP A 41 10.25 -5.36 -7.02
CA ASP A 41 10.92 -6.60 -7.44
C ASP A 41 9.98 -7.76 -7.12
N GLU A 42 9.47 -8.42 -8.15
CA GLU A 42 8.49 -9.51 -8.04
C GLU A 42 9.11 -10.90 -8.17
N ARG A 43 10.45 -10.99 -8.25
CA ARG A 43 11.15 -12.28 -8.27
C ARG A 43 10.81 -13.07 -7.01
N PRO A 44 10.54 -14.38 -7.12
CA PRO A 44 10.39 -15.20 -5.93
C PRO A 44 11.69 -15.23 -5.13
N ALA A 45 11.59 -15.39 -3.82
CA ALA A 45 12.77 -15.60 -2.97
C ALA A 45 13.66 -16.72 -3.53
N PRO A 46 15.00 -16.64 -3.39
CA PRO A 46 15.92 -17.65 -3.93
C PRO A 46 15.53 -19.08 -3.56
N GLY A 47 15.44 -19.95 -4.57
CA GLY A 47 15.01 -21.34 -4.39
C GLY A 47 13.49 -21.53 -4.24
N ASN A 48 12.72 -20.44 -4.23
CA ASN A 48 11.27 -20.39 -4.07
C ASN A 48 10.76 -21.30 -2.93
N PRO A 49 11.12 -21.03 -1.66
CA PRO A 49 10.92 -21.97 -0.55
C PRO A 49 9.46 -22.39 -0.33
N LEU A 50 8.50 -21.51 -0.67
CA LEU A 50 7.07 -21.77 -0.54
C LEU A 50 6.52 -22.68 -1.66
N ALA A 51 7.25 -22.87 -2.77
CA ALA A 51 6.79 -23.70 -3.86
C ALA A 51 6.63 -25.17 -3.42
N GLY A 52 5.42 -25.71 -3.60
CA GLY A 52 5.09 -27.08 -3.20
C GLY A 52 4.98 -27.28 -1.68
N PHE A 53 5.10 -26.22 -0.87
CA PHE A 53 4.69 -26.26 0.53
C PHE A 53 3.17 -26.12 0.61
N THR A 54 2.52 -26.98 1.39
CA THR A 54 1.05 -27.06 1.49
C THR A 54 0.60 -27.02 2.94
N LEU A 55 -0.66 -26.62 3.17
CA LEU A 55 -1.28 -26.66 4.49
C LEU A 55 -1.25 -28.08 5.08
N ALA A 56 -1.45 -29.12 4.27
CA ALA A 56 -1.39 -30.50 4.73
C ALA A 56 0.00 -30.85 5.28
N ARG A 57 1.07 -30.45 4.58
CA ARG A 57 2.45 -30.63 5.04
C ARG A 57 2.74 -29.79 6.28
N MET A 58 2.29 -28.54 6.32
CA MET A 58 2.46 -27.67 7.48
C MET A 58 1.77 -28.25 8.72
N THR A 59 0.53 -28.74 8.57
CA THR A 59 -0.24 -29.36 9.65
C THR A 59 0.47 -30.60 10.21
N GLN A 60 1.08 -31.43 9.35
CA GLN A 60 1.88 -32.58 9.77
C GLN A 60 3.11 -32.15 10.58
N MET A 61 3.83 -31.11 10.13
CA MET A 61 5.01 -30.59 10.82
C MET A 61 4.64 -29.98 12.18
N VAL A 62 3.56 -29.19 12.25
CA VAL A 62 3.06 -28.61 13.50
C VAL A 62 2.61 -29.70 14.48
N ALA A 63 1.95 -30.76 14.01
CA ALA A 63 1.58 -31.90 14.84
C ALA A 63 2.80 -32.65 15.39
N ALA A 64 3.88 -32.72 14.61
CA ALA A 64 5.19 -33.25 15.02
C ALA A 64 6.00 -32.27 15.89
N LYS A 65 5.47 -31.07 16.18
CA LYS A 65 6.15 -29.96 16.89
C LYS A 65 7.41 -29.46 16.18
N ASP A 66 7.49 -29.62 14.86
CA ASP A 66 8.58 -29.16 14.00
C ASP A 66 8.36 -27.71 13.53
N ASN A 67 8.19 -26.78 14.48
CA ASN A 67 8.03 -25.36 14.15
C ASN A 67 9.31 -24.75 13.57
N GLU A 68 10.48 -25.30 13.89
CA GLU A 68 11.76 -24.85 13.33
C GLU A 68 11.84 -25.20 11.82
N GLY A 69 11.44 -26.41 11.44
CA GLY A 69 11.33 -26.81 10.04
C GLY A 69 10.34 -25.94 9.26
N VAL A 70 9.20 -25.59 9.86
CA VAL A 70 8.23 -24.65 9.26
C VAL A 70 8.88 -23.27 9.09
N ALA A 71 9.50 -22.71 10.13
CA ALA A 71 10.14 -21.41 10.08
C ALA A 71 11.26 -21.35 9.04
N LYS A 72 12.05 -22.41 8.88
CA LYS A 72 13.09 -22.48 7.85
C LYS A 72 12.54 -22.32 6.44
N ILE A 73 11.31 -22.77 6.20
CA ILE A 73 10.62 -22.63 4.90
C ILE A 73 9.99 -21.24 4.78
N VAL A 74 9.16 -20.85 5.76
CA VAL A 74 8.28 -19.68 5.64
C VAL A 74 9.02 -18.37 5.97
N ASP A 75 9.74 -18.31 7.08
CA ASP A 75 10.57 -17.15 7.42
C ASP A 75 11.74 -17.03 6.44
N GLY A 76 12.29 -18.16 6.00
CA GLY A 76 13.36 -18.21 5.01
C GLY A 76 13.00 -17.54 3.68
N ALA A 77 11.74 -17.65 3.26
CA ALA A 77 11.22 -16.92 2.10
C ALA A 77 11.23 -15.39 2.34
N ASN A 78 10.79 -14.94 3.51
CA ASN A 78 10.73 -13.51 3.83
C ASN A 78 12.10 -12.88 4.14
N ALA A 79 13.09 -13.67 4.57
CA ALA A 79 14.43 -13.20 4.87
C ALA A 79 15.24 -12.78 3.63
N ALA A 80 14.86 -13.24 2.43
CA ALA A 80 15.51 -12.86 1.18
C ALA A 80 15.23 -11.40 0.79
N ASP A 81 16.12 -10.72 0.07
CA ASP A 81 15.92 -9.31 -0.30
C ASP A 81 14.70 -9.06 -1.22
N TYR A 82 14.25 -10.06 -1.98
CA TYR A 82 13.09 -10.00 -2.87
C TYR A 82 12.16 -11.22 -2.68
N PRO A 83 10.84 -11.10 -2.94
CA PRO A 83 10.14 -9.92 -3.46
C PRO A 83 10.11 -8.73 -2.49
N THR A 84 10.14 -7.50 -3.01
CA THR A 84 10.10 -6.26 -2.20
C THR A 84 9.66 -5.07 -3.02
N LYS A 85 9.04 -4.09 -2.38
CA LYS A 85 8.90 -2.74 -2.94
C LYS A 85 10.27 -2.08 -3.07
N ILE A 86 10.43 -1.24 -4.08
CA ILE A 86 11.69 -0.55 -4.40
C ILE A 86 11.48 0.98 -4.34
N PRO A 87 12.29 1.75 -3.58
CA PRO A 87 12.27 3.21 -3.70
C PRO A 87 12.73 3.63 -5.09
N ALA A 88 12.18 4.72 -5.65
CA ALA A 88 12.55 5.12 -7.00
C ALA A 88 13.92 5.83 -7.06
N GLY A 89 14.22 6.73 -6.12
CA GLY A 89 15.49 7.47 -6.08
C GLY A 89 15.31 8.86 -5.47
N ARG A 90 16.26 9.77 -5.68
CA ARG A 90 16.22 11.10 -5.07
C ARG A 90 16.54 12.21 -6.07
N LEU A 91 15.73 13.26 -6.07
CA LEU A 91 16.02 14.54 -6.71
C LEU A 91 16.60 15.50 -5.67
N GLU A 92 17.81 15.99 -5.91
CA GLU A 92 18.40 17.08 -5.13
C GLU A 92 18.41 18.36 -5.96
N ILE A 93 18.02 19.46 -5.33
CA ILE A 93 17.97 20.79 -5.90
C ILE A 93 18.89 21.68 -5.08
N GLU A 94 19.99 22.11 -5.70
CA GLU A 94 20.93 23.05 -5.10
C GLU A 94 20.59 24.48 -5.56
N LEU A 95 20.25 25.31 -4.58
CA LEU A 95 19.94 26.72 -4.74
C LEU A 95 21.24 27.57 -4.70
N PRO A 96 21.22 28.81 -5.19
CA PRO A 96 22.40 29.68 -5.15
C PRO A 96 22.89 29.91 -3.72
N ALA A 97 24.20 30.20 -3.58
CA ALA A 97 24.77 30.56 -2.29
C ALA A 97 24.00 31.74 -1.66
N GLY A 98 23.59 31.60 -0.40
CA GLY A 98 22.76 32.57 0.31
C GLY A 98 21.25 32.34 0.24
N ALA A 99 20.77 31.41 -0.60
CA ALA A 99 19.36 30.98 -0.63
C ALA A 99 19.12 29.82 0.36
N ALA A 100 19.43 30.05 1.64
CA ALA A 100 19.23 29.05 2.68
C ALA A 100 17.75 28.85 3.00
N VAL A 101 17.34 27.59 3.15
CA VAL A 101 16.01 27.18 3.59
C VAL A 101 15.90 27.35 5.10
N GLU A 102 14.82 27.99 5.55
CA GLU A 102 14.58 28.30 6.96
C GLU A 102 13.38 27.55 7.54
N ALA A 103 12.40 27.22 6.70
CA ALA A 103 11.20 26.51 7.14
C ALA A 103 10.56 25.69 6.02
N PHE A 104 9.84 24.66 6.43
CA PHE A 104 9.04 23.78 5.59
C PHE A 104 7.57 23.80 6.03
N GLU A 105 6.66 23.84 5.07
CA GLU A 105 5.22 23.82 5.29
C GLU A 105 4.53 22.94 4.24
N LEU A 106 3.52 22.17 4.65
CA LEU A 106 2.60 21.49 3.75
C LEU A 106 1.22 22.15 3.90
N ASP A 107 0.78 22.88 2.88
CA ASP A 107 -0.55 23.48 2.84
C ASP A 107 -1.58 22.40 2.46
N LEU A 108 -2.20 21.77 3.46
CA LEU A 108 -3.14 20.65 3.28
C LEU A 108 -4.32 20.99 2.33
N PRO A 109 -5.00 22.16 2.43
CA PRO A 109 -6.02 22.59 1.47
C PRO A 109 -5.63 22.50 0.00
N THR A 110 -4.36 22.77 -0.32
CA THR A 110 -3.85 22.81 -1.70
C THR A 110 -2.88 21.69 -2.02
N ALA A 111 -2.50 20.86 -1.05
CA ALA A 111 -1.42 19.87 -1.12
C ALA A 111 -0.13 20.38 -1.75
N THR A 112 0.19 21.66 -1.51
CA THR A 112 1.42 22.30 -1.98
C THR A 112 2.40 22.38 -0.82
N ALA A 113 3.59 21.81 -1.00
CA ALA A 113 4.68 22.03 -0.08
C ALA A 113 5.39 23.35 -0.39
N ARG A 114 5.86 23.99 0.66
CA ARG A 114 6.65 25.21 0.62
C ARG A 114 7.92 25.05 1.43
N ALA A 115 9.05 25.38 0.84
CA ALA A 115 10.33 25.59 1.53
C ALA A 115 10.68 27.08 1.48
N SER A 116 10.51 27.76 2.60
CA SER A 116 10.76 29.20 2.75
C SER A 116 12.25 29.47 2.85
N LEU A 117 12.72 30.50 2.15
CA LEU A 117 14.12 30.91 2.10
C LEU A 117 14.32 32.19 2.93
N GLY A 118 15.55 32.41 3.42
CA GLY A 118 15.88 33.62 4.19
C GLY A 118 15.73 34.96 3.45
N SER A 119 15.53 34.92 2.12
CA SER A 119 15.18 36.09 1.32
C SER A 119 13.69 36.48 1.40
N GLY A 120 12.85 35.67 2.03
CA GLY A 120 11.39 35.78 2.03
C GLY A 120 10.71 35.15 0.81
N ALA A 121 11.47 34.64 -0.16
CA ALA A 121 10.95 33.82 -1.26
C ALA A 121 10.77 32.36 -0.82
N ALA A 122 10.13 31.53 -1.64
CA ALA A 122 9.97 30.11 -1.34
C ALA A 122 10.02 29.22 -2.58
N VAL A 123 10.52 28.00 -2.40
CA VAL A 123 10.34 26.92 -3.36
C VAL A 123 8.99 26.26 -3.09
N GLU A 124 8.17 26.14 -4.13
CA GLU A 124 6.83 25.53 -4.04
C GLU A 124 6.80 24.25 -4.87
N ALA A 125 6.25 23.17 -4.33
CA ALA A 125 6.20 21.87 -4.97
C ALA A 125 4.85 21.18 -4.77
N PHE A 126 4.32 20.55 -5.81
CA PHE A 126 3.14 19.69 -5.70
C PHE A 126 3.23 18.50 -6.66
N PHE A 127 2.59 17.40 -6.28
CA PHE A 127 2.38 16.26 -7.16
C PHE A 127 1.01 16.41 -7.82
N SER A 128 1.00 16.61 -9.14
CA SER A 128 -0.21 17.01 -9.87
C SER A 128 -1.34 16.04 -9.62
N ALA A 129 -2.51 16.58 -9.27
CA ALA A 129 -3.64 15.72 -8.96
C ALA A 129 -4.30 15.14 -10.23
N THR A 130 -3.98 15.69 -11.39
CA THR A 130 -4.62 15.40 -12.68
C THR A 130 -3.65 14.82 -13.71
N ALA A 131 -2.35 14.74 -13.37
CA ALA A 131 -1.32 14.21 -14.25
C ALA A 131 -0.24 13.46 -13.44
N PRO A 132 0.40 12.43 -14.01
CA PRO A 132 1.46 11.68 -13.36
C PRO A 132 2.78 12.47 -13.40
N VAL A 133 2.84 13.65 -12.78
CA VAL A 133 4.03 14.52 -12.76
C VAL A 133 4.03 15.40 -11.51
N ALA A 134 5.21 15.65 -10.95
CA ALA A 134 5.43 16.68 -9.94
C ALA A 134 5.87 17.99 -10.60
N LEU A 135 5.39 19.13 -10.11
CA LEU A 135 5.82 20.46 -10.56
C LEU A 135 6.38 21.25 -9.39
N LEU A 136 7.48 21.96 -9.67
CA LEU A 136 8.13 22.84 -8.73
C LEU A 136 8.33 24.22 -9.34
N ARG A 137 8.24 25.24 -8.48
CA ARG A 137 8.56 26.63 -8.78
C ARG A 137 9.69 27.05 -7.85
N VAL A 138 10.84 27.35 -8.42
CA VAL A 138 12.06 27.74 -7.69
C VAL A 138 12.40 29.20 -8.01
N PRO A 139 12.54 30.07 -7.00
CA PRO A 139 13.03 31.43 -7.20
C PRO A 139 14.51 31.39 -7.62
N GLY A 140 14.84 31.90 -8.80
CA GLY A 140 16.21 31.93 -9.29
C GLY A 140 16.67 30.66 -10.02
N PRO A 141 17.96 30.61 -10.40
CA PRO A 141 18.57 29.43 -10.99
C PRO A 141 18.70 28.29 -9.97
N ALA A 142 18.66 27.04 -10.44
CA ALA A 142 18.82 25.87 -9.59
C ALA A 142 19.62 24.78 -10.31
N THR A 143 20.47 24.08 -9.57
CA THR A 143 21.20 22.92 -10.09
C THR A 143 20.50 21.63 -9.66
N LEU A 144 20.21 20.76 -10.63
CA LEU A 144 19.53 19.50 -10.38
C LEU A 144 20.52 18.34 -10.35
N HIS A 145 20.31 17.43 -9.40
CA HIS A 145 21.01 16.16 -9.31
C HIS A 145 19.98 15.04 -9.11
N LEU A 146 20.10 13.95 -9.88
CA LEU A 146 19.33 12.74 -9.65
C LEU A 146 20.25 11.64 -9.15
N LEU A 147 19.83 11.04 -8.04
CA LEU A 147 20.56 9.98 -7.36
C LEU A 147 19.73 8.70 -7.40
N PRO A 148 20.24 7.63 -8.01
CA PRO A 148 19.65 6.31 -7.90
C PRO A 148 19.73 5.81 -6.45
N PRO A 149 18.73 5.04 -5.99
CA PRO A 149 18.69 4.55 -4.63
C PRO A 149 19.80 3.54 -4.39
N GLU A 150 20.49 3.61 -3.26
CA GLU A 150 21.60 2.66 -3.01
C GLU A 150 21.10 1.24 -2.71
N SER A 151 19.89 1.12 -2.17
CA SER A 151 19.28 -0.15 -1.74
C SER A 151 19.11 -1.15 -2.88
N VAL A 152 18.90 -0.70 -4.13
CA VAL A 152 18.72 -1.62 -5.27
C VAL A 152 19.99 -2.38 -5.65
N LYS A 153 21.16 -1.96 -5.16
CA LYS A 153 22.41 -2.73 -5.30
C LYS A 153 22.29 -4.11 -4.61
N LYS A 154 21.54 -4.21 -3.50
CA LYS A 154 21.27 -5.48 -2.80
C LYS A 154 20.50 -6.48 -3.66
N LEU A 155 19.71 -5.97 -4.60
CA LEU A 155 18.93 -6.78 -5.55
C LEU A 155 19.75 -7.30 -6.73
N GLY A 156 21.04 -6.93 -6.82
CA GLY A 156 21.94 -7.35 -7.90
C GLY A 156 21.68 -6.64 -9.23
N TYR A 157 21.05 -5.46 -9.21
CA TYR A 157 20.79 -4.70 -10.41
C TYR A 157 22.08 -4.10 -10.99
N PRO A 158 22.20 -3.96 -12.32
CA PRO A 158 23.34 -3.29 -12.93
C PRO A 158 23.36 -1.80 -12.56
N ALA A 159 24.50 -1.15 -12.75
CA ALA A 159 24.60 0.29 -12.55
C ALA A 159 23.62 1.03 -13.49
N PRO A 160 22.92 2.07 -13.00
CA PRO A 160 21.97 2.83 -13.81
C PRO A 160 22.68 3.64 -14.89
N VAL A 161 22.01 3.82 -16.01
CA VAL A 161 22.46 4.72 -17.09
C VAL A 161 21.98 6.13 -16.77
N THR A 162 22.90 7.01 -16.39
CA THR A 162 22.60 8.41 -16.08
C THR A 162 22.83 9.31 -17.29
N GLY A 163 22.16 10.45 -17.33
CA GLY A 163 22.41 11.46 -18.35
C GLY A 163 21.94 12.85 -17.95
N ARG A 164 22.49 13.84 -18.67
CA ARG A 164 22.17 15.25 -18.51
C ARG A 164 22.25 15.95 -19.86
N ASP A 165 21.32 16.85 -20.09
CA ASP A 165 21.31 17.82 -21.19
C ASP A 165 21.06 19.23 -20.61
N GLU A 166 20.90 20.23 -21.47
CA GLU A 166 20.69 21.62 -21.04
C GLU A 166 19.39 21.81 -20.24
N SER A 167 18.38 20.97 -20.49
CA SER A 167 17.04 21.10 -19.95
C SER A 167 16.70 20.03 -18.92
N ALA A 168 17.41 18.90 -18.87
CA ALA A 168 17.03 17.77 -18.05
C ALA A 168 18.22 17.02 -17.43
N VAL A 169 17.95 16.40 -16.29
CA VAL A 169 18.75 15.31 -15.71
C VAL A 169 17.89 14.06 -15.63
N TRP A 170 18.49 12.89 -15.81
CA TRP A 170 17.78 11.61 -15.73
C TRP A 170 18.68 10.46 -15.33
N PHE A 171 18.06 9.35 -14.92
CA PHE A 171 18.67 8.03 -15.01
C PHE A 171 17.65 6.97 -15.41
N VAL A 172 18.17 5.85 -15.93
CA VAL A 172 17.41 4.63 -16.22
C VAL A 172 18.04 3.49 -15.43
N GLN A 173 17.23 2.81 -14.62
CA GLN A 173 17.63 1.65 -13.85
C GLN A 173 16.98 0.40 -14.46
N MET A 174 17.81 -0.54 -14.91
CA MET A 174 17.34 -1.89 -15.23
C MET A 174 17.08 -2.63 -13.93
N ALA A 175 15.90 -3.23 -13.82
CA ALA A 175 15.45 -4.02 -12.70
C ALA A 175 15.41 -5.50 -13.06
N ALA A 176 14.86 -6.32 -12.17
CA ALA A 176 14.73 -7.75 -12.38
C ALA A 176 13.86 -8.10 -13.60
N GLU A 177 14.09 -9.28 -14.18
CA GLU A 177 13.23 -9.89 -15.20
C GLU A 177 12.97 -9.01 -16.44
N GLY A 178 13.93 -8.14 -16.78
CA GLY A 178 13.84 -7.24 -17.93
C GLY A 178 13.03 -5.97 -17.69
N ALA A 179 12.47 -5.79 -16.49
CA ALA A 179 11.81 -4.55 -16.11
C ALA A 179 12.82 -3.38 -16.05
N ALA A 180 12.33 -2.16 -16.22
CA ALA A 180 13.13 -0.95 -16.10
C ALA A 180 12.29 0.19 -15.54
N TYR A 181 12.94 1.16 -14.90
CA TYR A 181 12.32 2.42 -14.55
C TYR A 181 13.26 3.58 -14.85
N ALA A 182 12.69 4.77 -15.02
CA ALA A 182 13.43 5.99 -15.24
C ALA A 182 12.89 7.12 -14.37
N ILE A 183 13.79 7.99 -13.92
CA ILE A 183 13.44 9.27 -13.33
C ILE A 183 13.97 10.35 -14.25
N VAL A 184 13.10 11.32 -14.58
CA VAL A 184 13.47 12.51 -15.34
C VAL A 184 13.05 13.72 -14.53
N ALA A 185 13.96 14.69 -14.41
CA ALA A 185 13.65 16.04 -13.94
C ALA A 185 14.07 17.03 -15.02
N GLN A 186 13.10 17.76 -15.57
CA GLN A 186 13.30 18.75 -16.63
C GLN A 186 13.00 20.15 -16.08
N ALA A 187 13.79 21.14 -16.48
CA ALA A 187 13.70 22.52 -16.00
C ALA A 187 13.59 23.53 -17.14
N ARG A 188 12.87 24.63 -16.89
CA ARG A 188 12.79 25.80 -17.76
C ARG A 188 12.82 27.07 -16.92
N THR A 189 13.75 27.98 -17.21
CA THR A 189 13.84 29.27 -16.52
C THR A 189 13.18 30.37 -17.33
N ILE A 190 12.20 31.05 -16.74
CA ILE A 190 11.44 32.14 -17.35
C ILE A 190 11.39 33.31 -16.36
N GLY A 191 11.85 34.48 -16.75
CA GLY A 191 11.78 35.69 -15.92
C GLY A 191 12.47 35.56 -14.56
N GLY A 192 13.58 34.81 -14.49
CA GLY A 192 14.33 34.58 -13.24
C GLY A 192 13.69 33.55 -12.30
N VAL A 193 12.65 32.83 -12.73
CA VAL A 193 12.05 31.71 -12.00
C VAL A 193 12.33 30.42 -12.75
N THR A 194 12.79 29.39 -12.04
CA THR A 194 13.00 28.05 -12.61
C THR A 194 11.80 27.17 -12.30
N PHE A 195 11.14 26.68 -13.34
CA PHE A 195 10.08 25.69 -13.24
C PHE A 195 10.66 24.31 -13.51
N ILE A 196 10.34 23.34 -12.66
CA ILE A 196 10.84 21.96 -12.78
C ILE A 196 9.65 21.03 -12.86
N ALA A 197 9.68 20.08 -13.79
CA ALA A 197 8.77 18.94 -13.85
C ALA A 197 9.56 17.66 -13.60
N ALA A 198 9.09 16.79 -12.71
CA ALA A 198 9.73 15.51 -12.40
C ALA A 198 8.72 14.36 -12.38
N THR A 199 9.14 13.18 -12.85
CA THR A 199 8.29 11.97 -12.82
C THR A 199 9.12 10.70 -12.75
N VAL A 200 8.52 9.65 -12.22
CA VAL A 200 8.98 8.27 -12.30
C VAL A 200 8.15 7.52 -13.34
N SER A 201 8.80 6.86 -14.29
CA SER A 201 8.16 5.94 -15.25
C SER A 201 8.66 4.51 -15.05
N TYR A 202 7.78 3.52 -15.20
CA TYR A 202 8.08 2.10 -14.96
C TYR A 202 7.55 1.22 -16.09
N SER A 203 8.35 0.28 -16.58
CA SER A 203 8.01 -0.54 -17.75
C SER A 203 6.77 -1.42 -17.53
N GLY A 204 6.50 -1.84 -16.29
CA GLY A 204 5.32 -2.63 -15.94
C GLY A 204 3.98 -1.90 -16.13
N ALA A 205 4.00 -0.56 -16.25
CA ALA A 205 2.79 0.24 -16.44
C ALA A 205 2.88 1.23 -17.62
N ASP A 206 4.08 1.65 -18.01
CA ASP A 206 4.31 2.74 -18.97
C ASP A 206 4.91 2.28 -20.31
N GLY A 207 5.12 0.97 -20.48
CA GLY A 207 5.79 0.38 -21.64
C GLY A 207 7.32 0.44 -21.56
N ASP A 208 7.99 -0.25 -22.48
CA ASP A 208 9.44 -0.50 -22.40
C ASP A 208 10.30 0.77 -22.58
N GLU A 209 9.79 1.78 -23.30
CA GLU A 209 10.48 3.06 -23.53
C GLU A 209 10.34 4.04 -22.36
N VAL A 210 10.71 3.60 -21.16
CA VAL A 210 10.51 4.34 -19.90
C VAL A 210 11.07 5.78 -19.95
N LEU A 211 12.29 5.96 -20.47
CA LEU A 211 12.90 7.30 -20.56
C LEU A 211 12.12 8.23 -21.50
N ALA A 212 11.62 7.72 -22.62
CA ALA A 212 10.84 8.50 -23.58
C ALA A 212 9.47 8.88 -22.99
N ALA A 213 8.83 7.95 -22.26
CA ALA A 213 7.58 8.21 -21.55
C ALA A 213 7.75 9.29 -20.48
N ALA A 214 8.80 9.21 -19.65
CA ALA A 214 9.08 10.21 -18.62
C ALA A 214 9.40 11.59 -19.22
N ARG A 215 10.24 11.66 -20.27
CA ARG A 215 10.57 12.92 -20.95
C ARG A 215 9.34 13.58 -21.57
N ARG A 216 8.46 12.80 -22.20
CA ARG A 216 7.21 13.31 -22.78
C ARG A 216 6.33 13.93 -21.69
N ARG A 217 6.12 13.21 -20.57
CA ARG A 217 5.33 13.71 -19.42
C ARG A 217 5.87 15.02 -18.86
N THR A 218 7.19 15.12 -18.64
CA THR A 218 7.80 16.34 -18.09
C THR A 218 7.73 17.51 -19.08
N ALA A 219 7.94 17.26 -20.36
CA ALA A 219 7.85 18.28 -21.40
C ALA A 219 6.41 18.82 -21.54
N GLU A 220 5.42 17.92 -21.66
CA GLU A 220 4.00 18.28 -21.72
C GLU A 220 3.57 19.09 -20.49
N ALA A 221 4.07 18.74 -19.29
CA ALA A 221 3.78 19.48 -18.07
C ALA A 221 4.35 20.90 -18.07
N LEU A 222 5.60 21.07 -18.53
CA LEU A 222 6.25 22.38 -18.64
C LEU A 222 5.59 23.25 -19.72
N ASP A 223 5.12 22.65 -20.82
CA ASP A 223 4.42 23.35 -21.89
C ASP A 223 2.99 23.74 -21.49
N ALA A 224 2.29 22.91 -20.71
CA ALA A 224 1.01 23.27 -20.12
C ALA A 224 1.12 24.41 -19.10
N GLY A 225 2.26 24.48 -18.40
CA GLY A 225 2.63 25.57 -17.49
C GLY A 225 2.17 25.38 -16.05
N TYR A 226 3.02 25.84 -15.12
CA TYR A 226 2.82 25.68 -13.67
C TYR A 226 1.48 26.21 -13.18
N ALA A 227 1.09 27.43 -13.58
CA ALA A 227 -0.12 28.07 -13.10
C ALA A 227 -1.40 27.30 -13.48
N LYS A 228 -1.46 26.74 -14.69
CA LYS A 228 -2.59 25.93 -15.15
C LYS A 228 -2.68 24.63 -14.35
N LEU A 229 -1.58 23.87 -14.27
CA LEU A 229 -1.56 22.58 -13.57
C LEU A 229 -1.78 22.74 -12.06
N HIS A 230 -1.30 23.83 -11.46
CA HIS A 230 -1.57 24.15 -10.06
C HIS A 230 -3.06 24.47 -9.84
N ALA A 231 -3.69 25.22 -10.75
CA ALA A 231 -5.14 25.49 -10.68
C ALA A 231 -5.98 24.21 -10.79
N GLU A 232 -5.63 23.30 -11.70
CA GLU A 232 -6.30 21.99 -11.83
C GLU A 232 -6.07 21.11 -10.60
N HIS A 233 -4.84 21.07 -10.09
CA HIS A 233 -4.48 20.34 -8.88
C HIS A 233 -5.26 20.84 -7.64
N THR A 234 -5.28 22.15 -7.42
CA THR A 234 -6.00 22.75 -6.29
C THR A 234 -7.52 22.66 -6.44
N ALA A 235 -8.06 22.65 -7.67
CA ALA A 235 -9.46 22.36 -7.91
C ALA A 235 -9.83 20.93 -7.50
N TRP A 236 -8.97 19.95 -7.81
CA TRP A 236 -9.17 18.57 -7.35
C TRP A 236 -9.15 18.48 -5.82
N TRP A 237 -8.16 19.08 -5.15
CA TRP A 237 -8.07 19.06 -3.68
C TRP A 237 -9.23 19.79 -3.00
N ARG A 238 -9.73 20.87 -3.60
CA ARG A 238 -10.96 21.51 -3.12
C ARG A 238 -12.16 20.57 -3.19
N GLY A 239 -12.29 19.81 -4.28
CA GLY A 239 -13.31 18.77 -4.42
C GLY A 239 -13.14 17.66 -3.38
N PHE A 240 -11.90 17.20 -3.15
CA PHE A 240 -11.56 16.22 -2.11
C PHE A 240 -12.00 16.70 -0.72
N TRP A 241 -11.60 17.91 -0.31
CA TRP A 241 -11.92 18.47 1.01
C TRP A 241 -13.40 18.84 1.17
N ALA A 242 -14.11 19.07 0.07
CA ALA A 242 -15.55 19.34 0.10
C ALA A 242 -16.41 18.10 0.37
N LYS A 243 -15.85 16.88 0.29
CA LYS A 243 -16.60 15.63 0.51
C LYS A 243 -17.12 15.50 1.96
N SER A 244 -16.29 15.86 2.95
CA SER A 244 -16.64 15.73 4.36
C SER A 244 -15.77 16.63 5.25
N SER A 245 -16.34 17.10 6.35
CA SER A 245 -15.65 17.88 7.37
C SER A 245 -16.14 17.53 8.76
N VAL A 246 -15.24 17.53 9.73
CA VAL A 246 -15.54 17.45 11.16
C VAL A 246 -14.86 18.62 11.87
N THR A 247 -15.34 18.97 13.06
CA THR A 247 -14.65 19.92 13.92
C THR A 247 -14.64 19.37 15.34
N VAL A 248 -13.45 19.25 15.91
CA VAL A 248 -13.23 18.99 17.32
C VAL A 248 -12.41 20.15 17.91
N PRO A 249 -12.60 20.49 19.19
CA PRO A 249 -11.93 21.66 19.78
C PRO A 249 -10.42 21.49 19.96
N ASP A 250 -9.91 20.26 19.94
CA ASP A 250 -8.49 19.97 20.07
C ASP A 250 -7.76 20.10 18.72
N GLU A 251 -6.85 21.06 18.62
CA GLU A 251 -6.11 21.38 17.40
C GLU A 251 -5.20 20.24 16.94
N GLN A 252 -4.63 19.45 17.86
CA GLN A 252 -3.75 18.34 17.51
C GLN A 252 -4.55 17.17 16.94
N VAL A 253 -5.72 16.88 17.52
CA VAL A 253 -6.64 15.89 16.98
C VAL A 253 -7.17 16.33 15.61
N MET A 254 -7.50 17.62 15.43
CA MET A 254 -7.89 18.16 14.13
C MET A 254 -6.79 18.03 13.08
N LEU A 255 -5.54 18.37 13.44
CA LEU A 255 -4.41 18.23 12.53
C LEU A 255 -4.19 16.75 12.15
N HIS A 256 -4.27 15.84 13.12
CA HIS A 256 -4.13 14.41 12.85
C HIS A 256 -5.24 13.89 11.93
N TYR A 257 -6.50 14.29 12.16
CA TYR A 257 -7.62 13.96 11.27
C TYR A 257 -7.34 14.44 9.84
N HIS A 258 -6.97 15.71 9.66
CA HIS A 258 -6.67 16.25 8.34
C HIS A 258 -5.47 15.56 7.68
N LEU A 259 -4.45 15.18 8.45
CA LEU A 259 -3.29 14.47 7.91
C LEU A 259 -3.66 13.07 7.41
N VAL A 260 -4.47 12.32 8.15
CA VAL A 260 -4.96 10.99 7.73
C VAL A 260 -5.81 11.10 6.46
N GLN A 261 -6.71 12.08 6.38
CA GLN A 261 -7.48 12.34 5.16
C GLN A 261 -6.56 12.73 4.00
N TYR A 262 -5.58 13.60 4.23
CA TYR A 262 -4.59 13.98 3.23
C TYR A 262 -3.86 12.76 2.65
N PHE A 263 -3.47 11.78 3.47
CA PHE A 263 -2.80 10.57 2.98
C PHE A 263 -3.66 9.76 2.00
N HIS A 264 -4.97 9.66 2.22
CA HIS A 264 -5.86 9.07 1.23
C HIS A 264 -5.81 9.83 -0.10
N GLY A 265 -5.96 11.15 -0.05
CA GLY A 265 -5.91 11.99 -1.25
C GLY A 265 -4.55 12.02 -1.95
N ALA A 266 -3.45 11.79 -1.23
CA ALA A 266 -2.08 11.85 -1.74
C ALA A 266 -1.53 10.48 -2.18
N ALA A 267 -2.04 9.35 -1.67
CA ALA A 267 -1.44 8.04 -1.90
C ALA A 267 -2.42 6.89 -2.16
N SER A 268 -3.72 7.13 -2.18
CA SER A 268 -4.70 6.10 -2.54
C SER A 268 -5.79 6.67 -3.43
N ARG A 269 -5.49 6.74 -4.73
CA ARG A 269 -6.44 7.25 -5.73
C ARG A 269 -6.92 6.13 -6.61
N ARG A 270 -8.21 6.16 -6.94
CA ARG A 270 -8.80 5.20 -7.87
C ARG A 270 -8.05 5.22 -9.20
N GLY A 271 -7.70 4.03 -9.70
CA GLY A 271 -6.86 3.87 -10.89
C GLY A 271 -5.34 3.93 -10.66
N ALA A 272 -4.89 4.26 -9.44
CA ALA A 272 -3.51 4.10 -8.99
C ALA A 272 -3.41 2.94 -7.98
N PRO A 273 -2.20 2.39 -7.75
CA PRO A 273 -1.96 1.44 -6.67
C PRO A 273 -2.47 1.97 -5.31
N PRO A 274 -3.11 1.13 -4.49
CA PRO A 274 -3.43 1.49 -3.11
C PRO A 274 -2.15 1.62 -2.28
N MET A 275 -2.23 2.26 -1.11
CA MET A 275 -1.13 2.33 -0.15
C MET A 275 -0.70 0.95 0.35
N PRO A 276 0.55 0.50 0.10
CA PRO A 276 1.20 -0.52 0.93
C PRO A 276 1.65 0.10 2.27
N LEU A 277 2.43 -0.62 3.08
CA LEU A 277 2.87 -0.17 4.43
C LEU A 277 3.42 1.26 4.51
N GLN A 278 4.04 1.78 3.44
CA GLN A 278 4.61 3.13 3.38
C GLN A 278 4.05 3.98 2.23
N GLY A 279 2.91 3.62 1.64
CA GLY A 279 2.29 4.38 0.56
C GLY A 279 3.23 4.60 -0.62
N VAL A 280 3.34 5.85 -1.07
CA VAL A 280 4.29 6.33 -2.11
C VAL A 280 5.44 7.14 -1.49
N TRP A 281 5.87 6.75 -0.29
CA TRP A 281 6.89 7.45 0.51
C TRP A 281 7.96 6.51 1.09
N THR A 282 8.29 5.43 0.39
CA THR A 282 9.43 4.59 0.77
C THR A 282 10.72 5.40 0.67
N ALA A 283 11.42 5.56 1.79
CA ALA A 283 12.60 6.39 1.86
C ALA A 283 13.80 5.77 1.13
N ASP A 284 14.51 6.60 0.36
CA ASP A 284 15.85 6.29 -0.16
C ASP A 284 16.91 6.59 0.91
N ALA A 285 16.95 5.74 1.95
CA ALA A 285 17.87 5.82 3.08
C ALA A 285 18.97 4.73 3.02
N GLY A 286 19.26 4.20 1.82
CA GLY A 286 20.27 3.16 1.59
C GLY A 286 19.83 1.72 1.89
N GLU A 287 18.62 1.53 2.40
CA GLU A 287 18.05 0.25 2.78
C GLU A 287 16.77 -0.08 2.01
N LEU A 288 16.45 -1.37 1.90
CA LEU A 288 15.15 -1.82 1.38
C LEU A 288 14.07 -1.55 2.44
N PRO A 289 12.80 -1.33 2.05
CA PRO A 289 11.75 -1.02 3.00
C PRO A 289 11.57 -2.13 4.05
N PRO A 290 11.31 -1.77 5.32
CA PRO A 290 11.03 -2.74 6.36
C PRO A 290 9.76 -3.53 6.00
N TRP A 291 9.72 -4.81 6.37
CA TRP A 291 8.64 -5.74 6.00
C TRP A 291 8.32 -5.72 4.50
N LYS A 292 9.36 -5.60 3.65
CA LYS A 292 9.25 -5.55 2.18
C LYS A 292 8.46 -4.38 1.62
N GLY A 293 7.99 -3.46 2.46
CA GLY A 293 6.97 -2.49 2.08
C GLY A 293 5.69 -3.17 1.58
N ASP A 294 5.32 -4.32 2.17
CA ASP A 294 4.23 -5.21 1.73
C ASP A 294 2.81 -4.64 1.88
N TYR A 295 1.85 -5.42 1.39
CA TYR A 295 0.47 -5.35 1.85
C TYR A 295 0.29 -6.36 2.98
N HIS A 296 0.07 -5.83 4.19
CA HIS A 296 -0.08 -6.58 5.43
C HIS A 296 -1.54 -6.60 5.90
N HIS A 297 -2.16 -7.78 5.90
CA HIS A 297 -3.60 -8.00 6.03
C HIS A 297 -4.03 -8.61 7.39
N ASP A 298 -3.14 -8.66 8.36
CA ASP A 298 -3.48 -9.04 9.74
C ASP A 298 -3.85 -7.85 10.63
N LEU A 299 -3.67 -6.61 10.14
CA LEU A 299 -4.13 -5.35 10.73
C LEU A 299 -3.90 -4.14 9.81
N ASN A 300 -2.68 -4.01 9.26
CA ASN A 300 -2.16 -2.71 8.79
C ASN A 300 -2.96 -2.12 7.64
N THR A 301 -3.18 -2.90 6.58
CA THR A 301 -3.96 -2.43 5.41
C THR A 301 -5.40 -2.15 5.79
N GLN A 302 -6.04 -2.97 6.63
CA GLN A 302 -7.40 -2.70 7.07
C GLN A 302 -7.47 -1.44 7.93
N MET A 303 -6.46 -1.17 8.74
CA MET A 303 -6.34 0.08 9.49
C MET A 303 -6.18 1.29 8.57
N THR A 304 -5.40 1.18 7.51
CA THR A 304 -5.28 2.24 6.50
C THR A 304 -6.62 2.57 5.85
N TYR A 305 -7.53 1.59 5.69
CA TYR A 305 -8.79 1.76 4.95
C TYR A 305 -10.07 1.67 5.79
N MET A 306 -9.99 1.76 7.13
CA MET A 306 -11.18 1.68 7.97
C MET A 306 -12.00 2.98 8.07
N ALA A 307 -11.37 4.13 7.78
CA ALA A 307 -11.97 5.45 7.99
C ALA A 307 -12.67 6.03 6.74
N TYR A 308 -12.27 5.63 5.54
CA TYR A 308 -12.72 6.28 4.31
C TYR A 308 -14.25 6.17 4.11
N GLN A 309 -14.87 5.07 4.55
CA GLN A 309 -16.29 4.82 4.33
C GLN A 309 -17.14 5.87 5.06
N ALA A 310 -16.82 6.12 6.34
CA ALA A 310 -17.50 7.08 7.19
C ALA A 310 -17.18 8.53 6.77
N ALA A 311 -15.98 8.78 6.24
CA ALA A 311 -15.57 10.10 5.77
C ALA A 311 -16.05 10.42 4.34
N GLY A 312 -16.73 9.49 3.64
CA GLY A 312 -17.25 9.73 2.28
C GLY A 312 -16.19 9.73 1.17
N HIS A 313 -14.95 9.33 1.48
CA HIS A 313 -13.84 9.25 0.54
C HIS A 313 -13.84 7.91 -0.20
N TRP A 314 -14.95 7.62 -0.89
CA TRP A 314 -15.20 6.30 -1.47
C TRP A 314 -14.27 5.94 -2.62
N ASP A 315 -13.87 6.89 -3.47
CA ASP A 315 -12.90 6.63 -4.55
C ASP A 315 -11.54 6.20 -4.00
N GLU A 316 -11.13 6.82 -2.89
CA GLU A 316 -9.87 6.49 -2.22
C GLU A 316 -9.92 5.10 -1.60
N GLY A 317 -11.07 4.68 -1.09
CA GLY A 317 -11.28 3.29 -0.67
C GLY A 317 -11.41 2.28 -1.80
N LEU A 318 -12.03 2.68 -2.92
CA LEU A 318 -12.18 1.83 -4.11
C LEU A 318 -10.83 1.51 -4.75
N SER A 319 -9.83 2.39 -4.64
CA SER A 319 -8.44 2.08 -5.03
C SER A 319 -7.98 0.73 -4.46
N PHE A 320 -8.23 0.48 -3.17
CA PHE A 320 -7.86 -0.77 -2.52
C PHE A 320 -8.78 -1.93 -2.91
N LEU A 321 -10.10 -1.74 -2.89
CA LEU A 321 -11.03 -2.83 -3.19
C LEU A 321 -10.91 -3.30 -4.64
N GLU A 322 -10.78 -2.40 -5.61
CA GLU A 322 -10.58 -2.76 -7.01
C GLU A 322 -9.25 -3.49 -7.22
N PHE A 323 -8.18 -3.08 -6.54
CA PHE A 323 -6.90 -3.78 -6.55
C PHE A 323 -7.03 -5.22 -6.01
N MET A 324 -7.67 -5.41 -4.85
CA MET A 324 -7.92 -6.74 -4.30
C MET A 324 -8.82 -7.60 -5.22
N HIS A 325 -9.74 -6.97 -5.95
CA HIS A 325 -10.58 -7.66 -6.92
C HIS A 325 -9.76 -8.13 -8.14
N GLN A 326 -8.87 -7.28 -8.66
CA GLN A 326 -7.97 -7.63 -9.77
C GLN A 326 -7.02 -8.78 -9.42
N LEU A 327 -6.63 -8.91 -8.16
CA LEU A 327 -5.76 -9.98 -7.66
C LEU A 327 -6.47 -11.31 -7.37
N LEU A 328 -7.78 -11.40 -7.56
CA LEU A 328 -8.54 -12.62 -7.32
C LEU A 328 -7.97 -13.87 -8.04
N PRO A 329 -7.44 -13.81 -9.28
CA PRO A 329 -6.75 -14.94 -9.89
C PRO A 329 -5.53 -15.44 -9.09
N ALA A 330 -4.75 -14.54 -8.48
CA ALA A 330 -3.62 -14.90 -7.64
C ALA A 330 -4.09 -15.57 -6.33
N PHE A 331 -5.16 -15.04 -5.73
CA PHE A 331 -5.75 -15.62 -4.51
C PHE A 331 -6.36 -17.00 -4.74
N ARG A 332 -7.00 -17.21 -5.90
CA ARG A 332 -7.47 -18.54 -6.32
C ARG A 332 -6.32 -19.50 -6.55
N LYS A 333 -5.20 -19.03 -7.11
CA LYS A 333 -3.98 -19.84 -7.27
C LYS A 333 -3.42 -20.26 -5.92
N PHE A 334 -3.29 -19.33 -4.98
CA PHE A 334 -2.81 -19.61 -3.63
C PHE A 334 -3.73 -20.58 -2.86
N ALA A 335 -5.06 -20.40 -2.98
CA ALA A 335 -6.05 -21.33 -2.43
C ALA A 335 -5.86 -22.78 -2.93
N ARG A 336 -5.62 -22.96 -4.24
CA ARG A 336 -5.37 -24.29 -4.81
C ARG A 336 -4.02 -24.86 -4.42
N GLU A 337 -2.95 -24.07 -4.52
CA GLU A 337 -1.58 -24.57 -4.37
C GLU A 337 -1.20 -24.82 -2.91
N PHE A 338 -1.61 -23.95 -1.98
CA PHE A 338 -1.28 -24.10 -0.57
C PHE A 338 -2.39 -24.80 0.23
N PHE A 339 -3.64 -24.36 0.06
CA PHE A 339 -4.76 -24.83 0.89
C PHE A 339 -5.49 -26.05 0.32
N ASP A 340 -5.27 -26.39 -0.95
CA ASP A 340 -5.97 -27.47 -1.68
C ASP A 340 -7.51 -27.30 -1.65
N VAL A 341 -7.98 -26.06 -1.85
CA VAL A 341 -9.41 -25.72 -1.91
C VAL A 341 -9.76 -24.90 -3.15
N SER A 342 -11.02 -24.97 -3.54
CA SER A 342 -11.62 -24.02 -4.50
C SER A 342 -11.95 -22.69 -3.81
N GLY A 343 -12.33 -21.69 -4.60
CA GLY A 343 -12.52 -20.32 -4.11
C GLY A 343 -11.19 -19.55 -4.06
N ALA A 344 -11.08 -18.60 -3.13
CA ALA A 344 -9.92 -17.73 -3.02
C ALA A 344 -9.46 -17.59 -1.56
N VAL A 345 -8.14 -17.46 -1.37
CA VAL A 345 -7.53 -17.15 -0.07
C VAL A 345 -6.53 -16.03 -0.27
N VAL A 346 -6.61 -15.00 0.57
CA VAL A 346 -5.71 -13.85 0.56
C VAL A 346 -4.55 -14.14 1.51
N PRO A 347 -3.28 -14.12 1.06
CA PRO A 347 -2.13 -14.20 1.96
C PRO A 347 -2.16 -13.07 3.00
N ALA A 348 -1.66 -13.29 4.23
CA ALA A 348 -1.58 -12.19 5.19
C ALA A 348 -0.59 -11.11 4.73
N VAL A 349 0.47 -11.54 4.06
CA VAL A 349 1.53 -10.68 3.56
C VAL A 349 1.78 -10.98 2.10
N MET A 350 1.61 -9.97 1.26
CA MET A 350 1.69 -10.13 -0.18
C MET A 350 2.46 -9.03 -0.88
N SER A 351 3.09 -9.42 -2.01
CA SER A 351 3.65 -8.48 -2.99
C SER A 351 2.55 -7.73 -3.74
N PHE A 352 2.94 -6.78 -4.60
CA PHE A 352 2.02 -6.09 -5.49
C PHE A 352 1.26 -7.04 -6.43
N ALA A 353 1.89 -8.13 -6.86
CA ALA A 353 1.25 -9.18 -7.66
C ALA A 353 0.35 -10.15 -6.86
N GLY A 354 0.14 -9.92 -5.56
CA GLY A 354 -0.69 -10.76 -4.70
C GLY A 354 -0.06 -12.11 -4.31
N LYS A 355 1.27 -12.24 -4.43
CA LYS A 355 1.99 -13.48 -4.06
C LYS A 355 2.35 -13.47 -2.56
N PRO A 356 2.26 -14.62 -1.86
CA PRO A 356 2.65 -14.72 -0.46
C PRO A 356 4.16 -14.46 -0.27
N LEU A 357 4.53 -13.68 0.74
CA LEU A 357 5.93 -13.32 1.02
C LEU A 357 6.61 -14.18 2.11
N GLY A 358 5.83 -14.94 2.88
CA GLY A 358 6.34 -15.70 4.03
C GLY A 358 6.30 -14.88 5.32
N GLY A 359 7.20 -15.09 6.27
CA GLY A 359 7.11 -14.52 7.62
C GLY A 359 6.79 -15.62 8.62
N TRP A 360 6.15 -15.31 9.74
CA TRP A 360 5.74 -16.38 10.67
C TRP A 360 4.51 -17.08 10.11
N ALA A 361 4.59 -18.40 9.96
CA ALA A 361 3.51 -19.21 9.38
C ALA A 361 2.16 -19.02 10.07
N GLN A 362 2.18 -18.68 11.37
CA GLN A 362 1.03 -18.42 12.23
C GLN A 362 0.12 -17.32 11.70
N TYR A 363 0.68 -16.21 11.22
CA TYR A 363 -0.08 -15.15 10.59
C TYR A 363 0.01 -15.26 9.07
N SER A 364 1.21 -15.36 8.49
CA SER A 364 1.44 -15.19 7.04
C SER A 364 0.67 -16.16 6.16
N LEU A 365 0.43 -17.38 6.66
CA LEU A 365 -0.26 -18.46 5.96
C LEU A 365 -1.61 -18.81 6.62
N SER A 366 -2.16 -17.94 7.47
CA SER A 366 -3.51 -18.10 8.00
C SER A 366 -4.55 -17.84 6.89
N PRO A 367 -5.64 -18.63 6.82
CA PRO A 367 -6.64 -18.47 5.75
C PRO A 367 -7.59 -17.28 5.97
N VAL A 368 -7.66 -16.71 7.17
CA VAL A 368 -8.77 -15.79 7.54
C VAL A 368 -8.57 -14.34 7.09
N HIS A 369 -7.40 -13.96 6.58
CA HIS A 369 -7.12 -12.55 6.23
C HIS A 369 -8.04 -12.03 5.11
N GLY A 370 -8.43 -12.92 4.18
CA GLY A 370 -9.43 -12.60 3.17
C GLY A 370 -10.79 -12.24 3.77
N ALA A 371 -11.14 -12.77 4.95
CA ALA A 371 -12.38 -12.44 5.63
C ALA A 371 -12.38 -10.98 6.09
N TRP A 372 -11.29 -10.50 6.70
CA TRP A 372 -11.18 -9.09 7.12
C TRP A 372 -11.13 -8.13 5.93
N VAL A 373 -10.45 -8.50 4.84
CA VAL A 373 -10.56 -7.75 3.58
C VAL A 373 -12.01 -7.72 3.09
N GLY A 374 -12.73 -8.86 3.15
CA GLY A 374 -14.14 -8.96 2.82
C GLY A 374 -15.05 -8.07 3.68
N HIS A 375 -14.65 -7.78 4.92
CA HIS A 375 -15.35 -6.80 5.75
C HIS A 375 -15.38 -5.42 5.10
N LEU A 376 -14.28 -5.00 4.46
CA LEU A 376 -14.19 -3.70 3.82
C LEU A 376 -15.10 -3.61 2.59
N TYR A 377 -15.26 -4.69 1.83
CA TYR A 377 -16.26 -4.79 0.76
C TYR A 377 -17.69 -4.67 1.31
N TYR A 378 -18.00 -5.45 2.35
CA TYR A 378 -19.31 -5.38 3.00
C TYR A 378 -19.62 -3.98 3.55
N LEU A 379 -18.66 -3.36 4.25
CA LEU A 379 -18.82 -2.02 4.80
C LEU A 379 -18.95 -0.96 3.69
N HIS A 380 -18.20 -1.08 2.60
CA HIS A 380 -18.34 -0.18 1.45
C HIS A 380 -19.78 -0.22 0.94
N TRP A 381 -20.31 -1.41 0.64
CA TRP A 381 -21.70 -1.57 0.23
C TRP A 381 -22.68 -1.04 1.27
N ARG A 382 -22.47 -1.32 2.56
CA ARG A 382 -23.37 -0.86 3.63
C ARG A 382 -23.44 0.67 3.74
N HIS A 383 -22.37 1.38 3.43
CA HIS A 383 -22.31 2.84 3.43
C HIS A 383 -22.90 3.44 2.15
N THR A 384 -22.59 2.88 0.98
CA THR A 384 -23.00 3.45 -0.31
C THR A 384 -24.38 2.99 -0.77
N ARG A 385 -24.81 1.80 -0.32
CA ARG A 385 -25.99 1.07 -0.81
C ARG A 385 -25.97 0.84 -2.32
N ASP A 386 -24.77 0.86 -2.93
CA ASP A 386 -24.61 0.63 -4.35
C ASP A 386 -24.96 -0.82 -4.70
N THR A 387 -26.06 -0.98 -5.44
CA THR A 387 -26.60 -2.29 -5.83
C THR A 387 -25.76 -2.95 -6.92
N ALA A 388 -25.11 -2.17 -7.79
CA ALA A 388 -24.21 -2.72 -8.81
C ALA A 388 -22.94 -3.25 -8.13
N PHE A 389 -22.33 -2.44 -7.26
CA PHE A 389 -21.17 -2.87 -6.46
C PHE A 389 -21.48 -4.12 -5.63
N LEU A 390 -22.65 -4.18 -4.98
CA LEU A 390 -23.09 -5.38 -4.26
C LEU A 390 -23.08 -6.63 -5.14
N ARG A 391 -23.78 -6.55 -6.28
CA ARG A 391 -24.07 -7.68 -7.16
C ARG A 391 -22.83 -8.14 -7.94
N GLU A 392 -22.03 -7.21 -8.42
CA GLU A 392 -20.96 -7.46 -9.39
C GLU A 392 -19.60 -7.58 -8.72
N THR A 393 -19.44 -7.02 -7.52
CA THR A 393 -18.11 -6.90 -6.87
C THR A 393 -18.10 -7.49 -5.46
N ALA A 394 -18.86 -6.92 -4.52
CA ALA A 394 -18.74 -7.25 -3.10
C ALA A 394 -19.18 -8.68 -2.79
N TYR A 395 -20.41 -9.06 -3.17
CA TYR A 395 -20.92 -10.39 -2.85
C TYR A 395 -20.15 -11.51 -3.55
N PRO A 396 -19.89 -11.47 -4.88
CA PRO A 396 -19.13 -12.53 -5.54
C PRO A 396 -17.72 -12.72 -4.93
N TRP A 397 -17.02 -11.62 -4.64
CA TRP A 397 -15.67 -11.69 -4.06
C TRP A 397 -15.71 -12.29 -2.65
N CYS A 398 -16.60 -11.79 -1.77
CA CYS A 398 -16.69 -12.30 -0.40
C CYS A 398 -17.24 -13.74 -0.33
N ALA A 399 -18.11 -14.13 -1.26
CA ALA A 399 -18.59 -15.50 -1.37
C ALA A 399 -17.46 -16.48 -1.69
N GLU A 400 -16.54 -16.15 -2.61
CA GLU A 400 -15.40 -17.02 -2.92
C GLU A 400 -14.43 -17.22 -1.75
N ILE A 401 -14.21 -16.18 -0.95
CA ILE A 401 -13.47 -16.30 0.31
C ILE A 401 -14.23 -17.19 1.30
N GLY A 402 -15.54 -16.97 1.41
CA GLY A 402 -16.41 -17.76 2.29
C GLY A 402 -16.43 -19.24 1.95
N GLU A 403 -16.47 -19.59 0.66
CA GLU A 403 -16.44 -20.98 0.19
C GLU A 403 -15.11 -21.67 0.50
N ALA A 404 -13.98 -20.99 0.28
CA ALA A 404 -12.67 -21.52 0.62
C ALA A 404 -12.56 -21.79 2.14
N LEU A 405 -12.99 -20.85 2.97
CA LEU A 405 -12.99 -20.99 4.43
C LEU A 405 -13.94 -22.11 4.90
N ARG A 406 -15.15 -22.20 4.32
CA ARG A 406 -16.11 -23.26 4.61
C ARG A 406 -15.55 -24.64 4.27
N ALA A 407 -14.80 -24.77 3.18
CA ALA A 407 -14.15 -26.03 2.79
C ALA A 407 -13.05 -26.48 3.78
N LEU A 408 -12.33 -25.53 4.37
CA LEU A 408 -11.28 -25.77 5.37
C LEU A 408 -11.83 -26.17 6.75
N LEU A 409 -13.00 -25.66 7.12
CA LEU A 409 -13.61 -25.93 8.42
C LEU A 409 -14.09 -27.39 8.55
N LYS A 410 -13.82 -28.01 9.69
CA LYS A 410 -14.32 -29.37 10.06
C LYS A 410 -14.89 -29.37 11.48
N PRO A 411 -15.95 -30.14 11.76
CA PRO A 411 -16.47 -30.25 13.12
C PRO A 411 -15.47 -30.96 14.03
N ASN A 412 -15.25 -30.43 15.23
CA ASN A 412 -14.55 -31.12 16.31
C ASN A 412 -15.49 -32.13 17.02
N ALA A 413 -15.03 -32.73 18.13
CA ALA A 413 -15.81 -33.70 18.90
C ALA A 413 -17.15 -33.16 19.45
N ASP A 414 -17.24 -31.84 19.66
CA ASP A 414 -18.45 -31.16 20.16
C ASP A 414 -19.33 -30.62 19.01
N GLY A 415 -18.98 -30.91 17.76
CA GLY A 415 -19.68 -30.43 16.57
C GLY A 415 -19.37 -28.98 16.17
N VAL A 416 -18.40 -28.33 16.82
CA VAL A 416 -17.96 -26.97 16.50
C VAL A 416 -17.01 -26.98 15.31
N LEU A 417 -17.23 -26.11 14.34
CA LEU A 417 -16.37 -25.97 13.16
C LEU A 417 -15.03 -25.33 13.53
N VAL A 418 -13.93 -26.03 13.25
CA VAL A 418 -12.55 -25.61 13.54
C VAL A 418 -11.70 -25.59 12.27
N LEU A 419 -10.73 -24.68 12.22
CA LEU A 419 -9.71 -24.62 11.18
C LEU A 419 -8.66 -25.73 11.41
N PRO A 420 -7.95 -26.18 10.35
CA PRO A 420 -6.88 -27.17 10.50
C PRO A 420 -5.73 -26.68 11.40
N LEU A 421 -5.42 -25.38 11.32
CA LEU A 421 -4.50 -24.66 12.18
C LEU A 421 -5.11 -23.28 12.47
N SER A 422 -4.99 -22.83 13.72
CA SER A 422 -5.50 -21.54 14.19
C SER A 422 -4.48 -20.86 15.08
N ALA A 423 -4.34 -19.55 14.94
CA ALA A 423 -3.45 -18.72 15.73
C ALA A 423 -4.07 -17.33 15.94
N SER A 424 -3.56 -16.57 16.90
CA SER A 424 -3.86 -15.14 17.05
C SER A 424 -2.64 -14.37 16.59
N PRO A 425 -2.70 -13.59 15.51
CA PRO A 425 -1.57 -12.73 15.11
C PRO A 425 -1.23 -11.71 16.20
N GLU A 426 0.02 -11.52 16.65
CA GLU A 426 1.22 -12.37 16.51
C GLU A 426 1.60 -13.02 17.87
N ALA A 427 0.61 -13.54 18.59
CA ALA A 427 0.77 -14.07 19.93
C ALA A 427 1.77 -15.23 19.98
N TRP A 428 2.75 -15.10 20.88
CA TRP A 428 3.81 -16.09 21.12
C TRP A 428 4.70 -16.39 19.91
N ASN A 429 4.78 -15.45 18.95
CA ASN A 429 5.68 -15.50 17.81
C ASN A 429 5.61 -16.86 17.08
N ARG A 430 6.74 -17.57 16.99
CA ARG A 430 6.90 -18.86 16.29
C ARG A 430 6.77 -20.09 17.19
N GLU A 431 6.46 -19.90 18.47
CA GLU A 431 6.45 -21.00 19.43
C GLU A 431 5.30 -21.99 19.19
N GLN A 432 5.44 -23.24 19.60
CA GLN A 432 4.37 -24.25 19.44
C GLN A 432 3.05 -23.81 20.07
N ARG A 433 3.09 -23.05 21.18
CA ARG A 433 1.90 -22.54 21.87
C ARG A 433 1.11 -21.48 21.09
N SER A 434 1.66 -20.95 19.99
CA SER A 434 0.93 -20.05 19.07
C SER A 434 -0.22 -20.74 18.35
N TRP A 435 -0.11 -22.05 18.13
CA TRP A 435 -1.15 -22.88 17.55
C TRP A 435 -2.18 -23.23 18.63
N VAL A 436 -3.32 -22.55 18.60
CA VAL A 436 -4.39 -22.69 19.58
C VAL A 436 -5.50 -23.59 19.06
N THR A 437 -6.24 -24.20 19.98
CA THR A 437 -7.44 -24.99 19.67
C THR A 437 -8.58 -24.57 20.61
N PRO A 438 -9.86 -24.61 20.18
CA PRO A 438 -10.32 -25.00 18.85
C PRO A 438 -9.97 -23.96 17.76
N ASN A 439 -10.45 -22.73 17.87
CA ASN A 439 -10.02 -21.58 17.05
C ASN A 439 -9.70 -20.41 17.99
N SER A 440 -8.78 -19.52 17.58
CA SER A 440 -8.56 -18.25 18.27
C SER A 440 -9.81 -17.37 18.19
N ASN A 441 -10.01 -16.49 19.17
CA ASN A 441 -11.09 -15.49 19.11
C ASN A 441 -10.94 -14.58 17.87
N TYR A 442 -9.72 -14.29 17.44
CA TYR A 442 -9.43 -13.56 16.21
C TYR A 442 -10.02 -14.26 14.97
N ASP A 443 -9.74 -15.56 14.80
CA ASP A 443 -10.26 -16.34 13.67
C ASP A 443 -11.79 -16.43 13.73
N ILE A 444 -12.38 -16.67 14.91
CA ILE A 444 -13.84 -16.72 15.08
C ILE A 444 -14.47 -15.38 14.69
N MET A 445 -13.87 -14.24 15.08
CA MET A 445 -14.38 -12.91 14.72
C MET A 445 -14.33 -12.69 13.21
N CYS A 446 -13.21 -13.00 12.56
CA CYS A 446 -13.05 -12.86 11.11
C CYS A 446 -14.05 -13.74 10.35
N LEU A 447 -14.13 -15.03 10.68
CA LEU A 447 -15.05 -15.99 10.07
C LEU A 447 -16.51 -15.57 10.25
N ARG A 448 -16.91 -15.24 11.48
CA ARG A 448 -18.30 -14.83 11.81
C ARG A 448 -18.69 -13.57 11.06
N MET A 449 -17.83 -12.56 11.05
CA MET A 449 -18.12 -11.32 10.33
C MET A 449 -18.29 -11.56 8.84
N LEU A 450 -17.44 -12.38 8.20
CA LEU A 450 -17.58 -12.70 6.77
C LEU A 450 -18.87 -13.47 6.48
N PHE A 451 -19.15 -14.55 7.21
CA PHE A 451 -20.33 -15.37 6.95
C PHE A 451 -21.63 -14.59 7.19
N LEU A 452 -21.71 -13.78 8.24
CA LEU A 452 -22.89 -12.95 8.47
C LEU A 452 -23.01 -11.82 7.43
N GLY A 453 -21.90 -11.23 7.00
CA GLY A 453 -21.89 -10.25 5.90
C GLY A 453 -22.36 -10.87 4.59
N ASN A 454 -21.87 -12.06 4.24
CA ASN A 454 -22.31 -12.83 3.08
C ASN A 454 -23.80 -13.19 3.16
N ALA A 455 -24.29 -13.55 4.35
CA ALA A 455 -25.71 -13.85 4.55
C ALA A 455 -26.59 -12.63 4.25
N GLU A 456 -26.23 -11.45 4.77
CA GLU A 456 -26.99 -10.23 4.51
C GLU A 456 -26.95 -9.82 3.04
N MET A 457 -25.76 -9.89 2.41
CA MET A 457 -25.61 -9.58 0.98
C MET A 457 -26.43 -10.52 0.10
N ALA A 458 -26.41 -11.83 0.40
CA ALA A 458 -27.21 -12.84 -0.31
C ALA A 458 -28.72 -12.58 -0.17
N ASP A 459 -29.20 -12.28 1.04
CA ASP A 459 -30.62 -11.97 1.26
C ASP A 459 -31.09 -10.76 0.47
N VAL A 460 -30.29 -9.68 0.45
CA VAL A 460 -30.61 -8.47 -0.32
C VAL A 460 -30.66 -8.75 -1.82
N LEU A 461 -29.84 -9.69 -2.30
CA LEU A 461 -29.87 -10.16 -3.69
C LEU A 461 -30.98 -11.19 -3.98
N GLY A 462 -31.74 -11.62 -2.95
CA GLY A 462 -32.84 -12.56 -3.06
C GLY A 462 -32.44 -14.04 -2.99
N ASP A 463 -31.19 -14.35 -2.66
CA ASP A 463 -30.70 -15.72 -2.49
C ASP A 463 -30.83 -16.18 -1.02
N THR A 464 -32.08 -16.34 -0.58
CA THR A 464 -32.40 -16.68 0.82
C THR A 464 -31.90 -18.06 1.23
N ALA A 465 -31.72 -18.98 0.28
CA ALA A 465 -31.19 -20.31 0.54
C ALA A 465 -29.71 -20.23 0.92
N GLN A 466 -28.90 -19.57 0.08
CA GLN A 466 -27.49 -19.37 0.35
C GLN A 466 -27.26 -18.52 1.62
N ALA A 467 -28.10 -17.51 1.85
CA ALA A 467 -28.06 -16.72 3.08
C ALA A 467 -28.28 -17.57 4.34
N ALA A 468 -29.20 -18.54 4.29
CA ALA A 468 -29.44 -19.46 5.40
C ALA A 468 -28.22 -20.38 5.65
N GLU A 469 -27.56 -20.87 4.60
CA GLU A 469 -26.33 -21.67 4.72
C GLU A 469 -25.19 -20.88 5.36
N TRP A 470 -25.03 -19.60 4.99
CA TRP A 470 -24.03 -18.73 5.60
C TRP A 470 -24.28 -18.51 7.10
N ARG A 471 -25.53 -18.27 7.49
CA ARG A 471 -25.91 -18.16 8.91
C ARG A 471 -25.66 -19.45 9.67
N ALA A 472 -26.02 -20.60 9.09
CA ALA A 472 -25.80 -21.90 9.72
C ALA A 472 -24.31 -22.16 9.95
N THR A 473 -23.47 -21.85 8.95
CA THR A 473 -22.00 -21.97 9.05
C THR A 473 -21.46 -21.06 10.16
N SER A 474 -21.90 -19.79 10.23
CA SER A 474 -21.52 -18.87 11.30
C SER A 474 -21.94 -19.35 12.70
N ALA A 475 -23.11 -19.97 12.83
CA ALA A 475 -23.61 -20.49 14.10
C ALA A 475 -22.78 -21.70 14.57
N ALA A 476 -22.35 -22.54 13.63
CA ALA A 476 -21.55 -23.73 13.92
C ALA A 476 -20.11 -23.44 14.37
N LEU A 477 -19.65 -22.18 14.34
CA LEU A 477 -18.34 -21.76 14.89
C LEU A 477 -18.27 -21.77 16.42
N GLY A 478 -19.41 -21.93 17.12
CA GLY A 478 -19.46 -21.93 18.59
C GLY A 478 -19.30 -20.52 19.22
N PRO A 479 -19.39 -20.40 20.55
CA PRO A 479 -19.28 -19.12 21.24
C PRO A 479 -17.83 -18.59 21.24
N TYR A 480 -17.67 -17.29 21.53
CA TYR A 480 -16.34 -16.76 21.84
C TYR A 480 -15.78 -17.36 23.12
N HIS A 481 -14.46 -17.50 23.19
CA HIS A 481 -13.78 -18.03 24.35
C HIS A 481 -13.60 -16.93 25.40
N VAL A 482 -14.04 -17.20 26.63
CA VAL A 482 -13.92 -16.28 27.77
C VAL A 482 -13.32 -16.98 28.98
N ASN A 483 -12.66 -16.22 29.84
CA ASN A 483 -12.24 -16.70 31.16
C ASN A 483 -13.42 -16.70 32.16
N ALA A 484 -13.15 -17.10 33.41
CA ALA A 484 -14.16 -17.16 34.47
C ALA A 484 -14.82 -15.80 34.77
N GLN A 485 -14.15 -14.69 34.44
CA GLN A 485 -14.62 -13.32 34.60
C GLN A 485 -15.34 -12.78 33.36
N GLN A 486 -15.65 -13.63 32.36
CA GLN A 486 -16.26 -13.25 31.09
C GLN A 486 -15.38 -12.30 30.23
N ILE A 487 -14.07 -12.27 30.47
CA ILE A 487 -13.12 -11.54 29.63
C ILE A 487 -12.72 -12.46 28.48
N LEU A 488 -12.75 -11.93 27.24
CA LEU A 488 -12.28 -12.64 26.04
C LEU A 488 -10.85 -13.15 26.24
N LYS A 489 -10.62 -14.41 25.91
CA LYS A 489 -9.37 -15.13 26.17
C LYS A 489 -8.64 -15.56 24.90
#